data_AF-A0A520UZX5-F1
#
_entry.id   AF-A0A520UZX5-F1
#
_cell.length_a   1.000
_cell.length_b   1.000
_cell.length_c   1.000
_cell.angle_alpha   90.00
_cell.angle_beta   90.00
_cell.angle_gamma   90.00
#
_symmetry.space_group_name_H-M   'P 1'
#
loop_
_entity.id
_entity.type
_entity.pdbx_description
1 polymer ?
#
loop_
_entity_poly.entity_id
_entity_poly.type
_entity_poly.pdbx_seq_one_letter_code
_entity_poly.pdbx_strand_id
1 'polypeptide(L)' 'EKAVQLTASNSTGEFGILPGHTFFSSDIVPCNLIVKSESGTDKKFKAGFGLISVKSNEVIVALESAVID' A
#
# COMPACT_ATOMS: atom_id res chain seq x y z
N GLU A 1 3.35 4.18 -13.58
CA GLU A 1 2.91 2.81 -13.90
C GLU A 1 1.69 2.50 -13.05
N LYS A 2 0.69 1.78 -13.56
CA LYS A 2 -0.51 1.43 -12.77
C LYS A 2 -0.20 0.27 -11.83
N ALA A 3 -0.68 0.38 -10.60
CA ALA A 3 -0.61 -0.70 -9.61
C ALA A 3 -1.87 -1.57 -9.71
N VAL A 4 -1.69 -2.89 -9.68
CA VAL A 4 -2.77 -3.89 -9.62
C VAL A 4 -2.93 -4.50 -8.24
N GLN A 5 -1.96 -4.27 -7.34
CA GLN A 5 -2.05 -4.72 -5.97
C GLN A 5 -1.15 -3.86 -5.09
N LEU A 6 -1.63 -3.55 -3.89
CA LEU A 6 -0.82 -3.01 -2.80
C LEU A 6 -1.02 -3.89 -1.58
N THR A 7 0.06 -4.36 -0.97
CA THR A 7 0.05 -5.11 0.28
C THR A 7 0.80 -4.32 1.35
N ALA A 8 0.21 -4.18 2.54
CA ALA A 8 0.80 -3.49 3.68
C ALA A 8 0.21 -4.01 5.00
N SER A 9 0.65 -3.47 6.14
CA SER A 9 0.12 -3.82 7.46
C SER A 9 -0.39 -2.58 8.20
N ASN A 10 -1.48 -2.77 8.94
CA ASN A 10 -2.00 -1.80 9.91
C ASN A 10 -1.97 -2.39 11.33
N SER A 11 -2.50 -1.65 12.30
CA SER A 11 -2.65 -2.06 13.70
C SER A 11 -3.44 -3.35 13.93
N THR A 12 -4.23 -3.82 12.96
CA THR A 12 -5.05 -5.04 13.05
C THR A 12 -4.41 -6.24 12.35
N GLY A 13 -3.59 -6.02 11.32
CA GLY A 13 -2.91 -7.09 10.59
C GLY A 13 -2.51 -6.68 9.17
N GLU A 14 -2.19 -7.68 8.35
CA GLU A 14 -1.88 -7.50 6.94
C GLU A 14 -3.15 -7.28 6.11
N PHE A 15 -3.07 -6.39 5.13
CA PHE A 15 -4.16 -6.12 4.20
C PHE A 15 -3.64 -5.96 2.76
N GLY A 16 -4.54 -6.22 1.81
CA GLY A 16 -4.29 -6.07 0.38
C GLY A 16 -5.37 -5.20 -0.28
N ILE A 17 -4.95 -4.24 -1.11
CA ILE A 17 -5.83 -3.42 -1.94
C ILE A 17 -5.71 -3.90 -3.39
N LEU A 18 -6.84 -4.32 -3.97
CA LEU A 18 -7.00 -4.76 -5.35
C LEU A 18 -7.87 -3.75 -6.14
N PRO A 19 -7.88 -3.80 -7.49
CA PRO A 19 -8.72 -2.91 -8.28
C PRO A 19 -10.20 -3.09 -7.93
N GLY A 20 -10.92 -1.98 -7.75
CA GLY A 20 -12.32 -1.99 -7.34
C GLY A 20 -12.55 -2.15 -5.83
N HIS A 21 -11.51 -2.06 -5.00
CA HIS A 21 -11.66 -2.02 -3.55
C HIS A 21 -12.56 -0.86 -3.11
N THR A 22 -13.40 -1.09 -2.09
CA THR A 22 -14.28 -0.07 -1.52
C THR A 22 -13.48 1.05 -0.83
N PHE A 23 -14.15 2.12 -0.42
CA PHE A 23 -13.55 3.18 0.39
C PHE A 23 -12.89 2.58 1.62
N PHE A 24 -11.62 2.93 1.82
CA PHE A 24 -10.81 2.41 2.91
C PHE A 24 -9.86 3.48 3.40
N SER A 25 -9.69 3.56 4.71
CA SER A 25 -8.69 4.42 5.34
C SER A 25 -8.21 3.76 6.60
N SER A 26 -6.89 3.73 6.80
CA SER A 26 -6.26 3.04 7.92
C SER A 26 -4.89 3.63 8.21
N ASP A 27 -4.40 3.38 9.42
CA ASP A 27 -2.99 3.50 9.74
C ASP A 27 -2.15 2.50 8.93
N ILE A 28 -0.87 2.84 8.75
CA ILE A 28 0.19 1.91 8.36
C ILE A 28 1.19 1.83 9.50
N VAL A 29 1.55 0.60 9.86
CA VAL A 29 2.64 0.30 10.78
C VAL A 29 3.90 -0.14 10.00
N PRO A 30 5.10 -0.09 10.60
CA PRO A 30 6.32 -0.48 9.92
C PRO A 30 6.23 -1.88 9.32
N CYS A 31 6.37 -1.98 8.00
CA CYS A 31 6.16 -3.22 7.24
C CYS A 31 6.91 -3.22 5.90
N ASN A 32 6.86 -4.36 5.22
CA ASN A 32 7.23 -4.44 3.80
C ASN A 32 6.01 -4.07 2.95
N LEU A 33 5.97 -2.84 2.45
CA LEU A 33 4.93 -2.39 1.53
C LEU A 33 5.30 -2.88 0.12
N ILE A 34 4.42 -3.69 -0.47
CA ILE A 34 4.63 -4.31 -1.79
C ILE A 34 3.61 -3.72 -2.75
N VAL A 35 4.10 -3.17 -3.86
CA VAL A 35 3.27 -2.65 -4.96
C VAL A 35 3.55 -3.47 -6.21
N LYS A 36 2.54 -4.19 -6.67
CA LYS A 36 2.60 -4.93 -7.93
C LYS A 36 2.09 -4.07 -9.06
N SER A 37 2.88 -3.92 -10.12
CA SER A 37 2.44 -3.20 -11.31
C SER A 37 1.70 -4.10 -12.30
N GLU A 38 0.96 -3.49 -13.23
CA GLU A 38 0.32 -4.21 -14.35
C GLU A 38 1.33 -5.00 -15.20
N SER A 39 2.60 -4.58 -15.26
CA SER A 39 3.65 -5.31 -15.99
C SER A 39 4.14 -6.56 -15.25
N GLY A 40 3.66 -6.81 -14.03
CA GLY A 40 4.06 -7.93 -13.19
C GLY A 40 5.32 -7.66 -12.36
N THR A 41 5.84 -6.43 -12.36
CA THR A 41 6.99 -6.04 -11.54
C THR A 41 6.55 -5.70 -10.13
N ASP A 42 7.16 -6.34 -9.13
CA ASP A 42 6.93 -6.04 -7.73
C ASP A 42 7.95 -4.99 -7.25
N LYS A 43 7.45 -3.88 -6.70
CA LYS A 43 8.27 -2.90 -5.97
C LYS A 43 8.05 -3.07 -4.48
N LYS A 44 9.14 -3.22 -3.75
CA LYS A 44 9.12 -3.45 -2.32
C LYS A 44 9.76 -2.27 -1.60
N PHE A 45 9.07 -1.80 -0.56
CA PHE A 45 9.50 -0.68 0.26
C PHE A 45 9.52 -1.14 1.71
N LYS A 46 10.59 -0.82 2.44
CA LYS A 46 10.57 -0.81 3.90
C LYS A 46 9.90 0.48 4.33
N ALA A 47 8.62 0.39 4.65
CA ALA A 47 7.79 1.52 5.07
C ALA A 47 7.87 1.70 6.59
N GLY A 48 7.95 2.95 7.03
CA GLY A 48 7.69 3.34 8.41
C GLY A 48 6.20 3.54 8.67
N PHE A 49 5.87 4.25 9.75
CA PHE A 49 4.49 4.62 10.05
C PHE A 49 3.89 5.53 8.97
N GLY A 50 2.56 5.50 8.86
CA GLY A 50 1.86 6.32 7.89
C GLY A 50 0.35 6.14 7.90
N LEU A 51 -0.28 6.60 6.81
CA LEU A 51 -1.71 6.49 6.56
C LEU A 51 -1.94 6.05 5.12
N ILE A 52 -3.00 5.29 4.90
CA ILE A 52 -3.51 4.94 3.58
C ILE A 52 -4.94 5.45 3.42
N SER A 53 -5.26 5.91 2.21
CA SER A 53 -6.61 6.24 1.78
C SER A 53 -6.87 5.66 0.40
N VAL A 54 -7.99 4.96 0.25
CA VAL A 54 -8.48 4.39 -1.00
C VAL A 54 -9.79 5.09 -1.37
N LYS A 55 -9.81 5.69 -2.55
CA LYS A 55 -10.98 6.38 -3.11
C LYS A 55 -11.13 6.00 -4.57
N SER A 56 -12.19 5.26 -4.89
CA SER A 56 -12.44 4.73 -6.23
C SER A 56 -11.23 3.91 -6.73
N ASN A 57 -10.54 4.36 -7.77
CA ASN A 57 -9.37 3.68 -8.35
C ASN A 57 -8.04 4.36 -7.98
N GLU A 58 -8.06 5.22 -6.96
CA GLU A 58 -6.89 5.92 -6.48
C GLU A 58 -6.55 5.47 -5.06
N VAL A 59 -5.28 5.14 -4.85
CA VAL A 59 -4.72 4.77 -3.57
C VAL A 59 -3.62 5.77 -3.24
N ILE A 60 -3.76 6.48 -2.13
CA ILE A 60 -2.76 7.41 -1.62
C ILE A 60 -2.18 6.80 -0.35
N VAL A 61 -0.86 6.68 -0.32
CA VAL A 61 -0.12 6.24 0.86
C VAL A 61 0.82 7.36 1.27
N ALA A 62 0.60 7.91 2.47
CA ALA A 62 1.44 8.92 3.07
C ALA A 62 2.27 8.25 4.17
N LEU A 63 3.59 8.18 3.98
CA LEU A 63 4.53 7.53 4.89
C LEU A 63 5.45 8.57 5.52
N GLU A 64 5.80 8.40 6.79
CA GLU A 64 6.84 9.18 7.46
C GLU A 64 8.22 8.87 6.90
N SER A 65 8.45 7.61 6.53
CA SER A 65 9.68 7.17 5.86
C SER A 65 9.43 5.95 4.98
N ALA A 66 10.21 5.83 3.91
CA ALA A 66 10.21 4.67 3.03
C ALA A 66 11.59 4.52 2.37
N VAL A 67 12.11 3.31 2.36
CA VAL A 67 13.35 2.95 1.64
C VAL A 67 13.03 1.84 0.66
N ILE A 68 13.53 1.95 -0.57
CA ILE A 68 13.42 0.89 -1.58
C ILE A 68 14.30 -0.29 -1.13
N ASP A 69 13.71 -1.48 -1.08
CA ASP A 69 14.39 -2.75 -0.76
C ASP A 69 14.94 -3.40 -2.04
#